data_AF-A0AAD6RVR9-F1
#
_entry.id   AF-A0AAD6RVR9-F1
#
_cell.length_a   1.000
_cell.length_b   1.000
_cell.length_c   1.000
_cell.angle_alpha   90.00
_cell.angle_beta   90.00
_cell.angle_gamma   90.00
#
_symmetry.space_group_name_H-M   'P 1'
#
loop_
_entity.id
_entity.type
_entity.pdbx_description
1 polymer ?
#
loop_
_entity_poly.entity_id
_entity_poly.type
_entity_poly.pdbx_seq_one_letter_code
_entity_poly.pdbx_strand_id
1 'polypeptide(L)'
;KRADQWARWQTDTIPLVLPHLAQVLHVTRSLRLVHDLELPPPRPSDCTCIEFKTHSVVVVRFSKIEDVNLRVCRCAPLSVQLVQGGVFGCAPVAPSLAVNMRVLEFARNLFLHVAPNNTAFSATLEGVLAAMGFQLQHQASFSYCASQTNSLRRRFGNTLMWYTHAYNRLKDKYTRLIDVARETL
;
A
#
# COMPACT_ATOMS: atom_id res chain seq x y z
N LYS A 1 -21.37 -0.24 5.01
CA LYS A 1 -20.25 -0.71 4.15
C LYS A 1 -19.10 0.30 4.00
N ARG A 2 -19.28 1.51 3.43
CA ARG A 2 -18.20 2.52 3.29
C ARG A 2 -17.82 3.17 4.64
N ALA A 3 -18.82 3.48 5.47
CA ALA A 3 -18.62 3.97 6.84
C ALA A 3 -17.86 2.94 7.70
N ASP A 4 -18.26 1.66 7.65
CA ASP A 4 -17.58 0.59 8.39
C ASP A 4 -16.14 0.36 7.91
N GLN A 5 -15.87 0.52 6.61
CA GLN A 5 -14.50 0.48 6.09
C GLN A 5 -13.66 1.66 6.57
N TRP A 6 -14.23 2.86 6.57
CA TRP A 6 -13.56 4.06 7.08
C TRP A 6 -13.22 3.91 8.56
N ALA A 7 -14.18 3.45 9.37
CA ALA A 7 -13.97 3.16 10.78
C ALA A 7 -12.81 2.17 10.99
N ARG A 8 -12.83 1.03 10.27
CA ARG A 8 -11.78 0.00 10.36
C ARG A 8 -10.38 0.50 9.99
N TRP A 9 -10.28 1.41 9.02
CA TRP A 9 -8.99 2.04 8.73
C TRP A 9 -8.49 2.85 9.92
N GLN A 10 -9.35 3.68 10.53
CA GLN A 10 -8.95 4.55 11.62
C GLN A 10 -8.70 3.82 12.94
N THR A 11 -9.55 2.85 13.29
CA THR A 11 -9.51 2.17 14.60
C THR A 11 -8.56 0.98 14.61
N ASP A 12 -8.48 0.23 13.51
CA ASP A 12 -7.82 -1.08 13.51
C ASP A 12 -6.56 -1.07 12.65
N THR A 13 -6.71 -0.72 11.37
CA THR A 13 -5.65 -0.97 10.37
C THR A 13 -4.50 0.03 10.48
N ILE A 14 -4.81 1.34 10.51
CA ILE A 14 -3.76 2.37 10.60
C ILE A 14 -2.94 2.23 11.89
N PRO A 15 -3.53 2.11 13.10
CA PRO A 15 -2.75 1.91 14.31
C PRO A 15 -1.85 0.67 14.26
N LEU A 16 -2.35 -0.43 13.68
CA LEU A 16 -1.62 -1.68 13.53
C LEU A 16 -0.41 -1.56 12.58
N VAL A 17 -0.57 -0.89 11.43
CA VAL A 17 0.51 -0.79 10.44
C VAL A 17 1.50 0.35 10.71
N LEU A 18 1.12 1.36 11.50
CA LEU A 18 1.95 2.53 11.78
C LEU A 18 3.37 2.20 12.29
N PRO A 19 3.56 1.30 13.29
CA PRO A 19 4.92 0.96 13.74
C PRO A 19 5.74 0.27 12.65
N HIS A 20 5.12 -0.59 11.85
CA HIS A 20 5.75 -1.29 10.74
C HIS A 20 6.13 -0.33 9.61
N LEU A 21 5.28 0.66 9.32
CA LEU A 21 5.56 1.72 8.37
C LEU A 21 6.73 2.58 8.85
N ALA A 22 6.78 2.93 10.13
CA ALA A 22 7.90 3.66 10.72
C ALA A 22 9.21 2.88 10.60
N GLN A 23 9.19 1.58 10.90
CA GLN A 23 10.33 0.69 10.72
C GLN A 23 10.80 0.64 9.27
N VAL A 24 9.88 0.45 8.32
CA VAL A 24 10.19 0.42 6.89
C VAL A 24 10.82 1.74 6.44
N LEU A 25 10.25 2.88 6.83
CA LEU A 25 10.82 4.19 6.50
C LEU A 25 12.18 4.40 7.16
N HIS A 26 12.42 3.86 8.34
CA HIS A 26 13.72 3.94 9.00
C HIS A 26 14.78 3.12 8.24
N VAL A 27 14.54 1.82 8.03
CA VAL A 27 15.52 0.91 7.41
C VAL A 27 15.83 1.28 5.97
N THR A 28 14.84 1.79 5.23
CA THR A 28 15.01 2.20 3.82
C THR A 28 15.53 3.63 3.65
N ARG A 29 15.85 4.33 4.75
CA ARG A 29 16.20 5.77 4.73
C ARG A 29 15.15 6.60 3.98
N SER A 30 13.89 6.43 4.35
CA SER A 30 12.72 7.04 3.73
C SER A 30 12.51 6.58 2.28
N LEU A 31 12.45 5.26 2.06
CA LEU A 31 12.23 4.60 0.77
C LEU A 31 13.32 4.88 -0.29
N ARG A 32 14.51 5.29 0.13
CA ARG A 32 15.68 5.52 -0.76
C ARG A 32 16.39 4.22 -1.10
N LEU A 33 16.59 3.34 -0.11
CA LEU A 33 17.28 2.06 -0.25
C LEU A 33 16.27 0.92 -0.13
N VAL A 34 15.81 0.39 -1.27
CA VAL A 34 14.63 -0.51 -1.33
C VAL A 34 14.90 -1.75 -2.18
N HIS A 35 16.16 -2.07 -2.48
CA HIS A 35 16.47 -3.24 -3.31
C HIS A 35 15.97 -4.56 -2.68
N ASP A 36 15.71 -4.58 -1.36
CA ASP A 36 15.41 -5.82 -0.62
C ASP A 36 14.06 -5.81 0.12
N LEU A 37 13.13 -4.86 -0.14
CA LEU A 37 11.78 -4.97 0.43
C LEU A 37 10.97 -5.99 -0.39
N GLU A 38 11.20 -7.25 -0.06
CA GLU A 38 10.40 -8.37 -0.52
C GLU A 38 9.22 -8.60 0.42
N LEU A 39 8.13 -9.12 -0.13
CA LEU A 39 7.03 -9.55 0.72
C LEU A 39 7.54 -10.67 1.63
N PRO A 40 7.19 -10.63 2.93
CA PRO A 40 7.70 -11.61 3.87
C PRO A 40 7.35 -13.03 3.40
N PRO A 41 8.21 -14.02 3.70
CA PRO A 41 7.96 -15.38 3.30
C PRO A 41 6.61 -15.87 3.86
N PRO A 42 5.97 -16.87 3.22
CA PRO A 42 4.62 -17.33 3.57
C PRO A 42 4.48 -17.81 5.03
N ARG A 43 5.58 -18.06 5.72
CA ARG A 43 5.64 -18.32 7.16
C ARG A 43 6.64 -17.37 7.80
N PRO A 44 6.22 -16.53 8.76
CA PRO A 44 7.16 -15.97 9.72
C PRO A 44 7.86 -17.13 10.44
N SER A 45 9.18 -17.05 10.63
CA SER A 45 9.98 -18.12 11.25
C SER A 45 9.44 -18.56 12.62
N ASP A 46 8.72 -17.67 13.31
CA ASP A 46 8.31 -17.84 14.70
C ASP A 46 6.79 -18.08 14.85
N CYS A 47 6.06 -18.28 13.74
CA CYS A 47 4.61 -18.48 13.76
C CYS A 47 4.23 -19.97 13.76
N THR A 48 3.59 -20.42 14.84
CA THR A 48 3.08 -21.79 15.00
C THR A 48 1.58 -21.95 14.68
N CYS A 49 0.94 -20.93 14.10
CA CYS A 49 -0.48 -21.00 13.75
C CYS A 49 -0.74 -22.11 12.72
N ILE A 50 -1.56 -23.09 13.11
CA ILE A 50 -2.01 -24.18 12.23
C ILE A 50 -3.11 -23.70 11.29
N GLU A 51 -3.99 -22.81 11.78
CA GLU A 51 -5.03 -22.17 10.97
C GLU A 51 -4.53 -20.89 10.30
N PHE A 52 -4.58 -20.86 8.97
CA PHE A 52 -4.29 -19.68 8.17
C PHE A 52 -5.27 -19.58 7.00
N LYS A 53 -5.50 -18.34 6.53
CA LYS A 53 -6.23 -18.07 5.30
C LYS A 53 -5.27 -17.61 4.24
N THR A 54 -5.34 -18.16 3.04
CA THR A 54 -4.60 -17.63 1.90
C THR A 54 -5.37 -16.47 1.30
N HIS A 55 -4.70 -15.34 1.07
CA HIS A 55 -5.28 -14.16 0.44
C HIS A 55 -4.47 -13.76 -0.78
N SER A 56 -5.13 -13.65 -1.93
CA SER A 56 -4.51 -13.21 -3.18
C SER A 56 -4.57 -11.68 -3.29
N VAL A 57 -3.46 -11.06 -3.67
CA VAL A 57 -3.33 -9.60 -3.81
C VAL A 57 -2.54 -9.30 -5.07
N VAL A 58 -3.10 -8.45 -5.94
CA VAL A 58 -2.38 -7.88 -7.08
C VAL A 58 -1.46 -6.78 -6.57
N VAL A 59 -0.15 -6.91 -6.78
CA VAL A 59 0.86 -5.95 -6.34
C VAL A 59 1.36 -5.14 -7.53
N VAL A 60 1.25 -3.82 -7.45
CA VAL A 60 1.72 -2.88 -8.48
C VAL A 60 3.02 -2.22 -8.02
N ARG A 61 4.10 -2.43 -8.76
CA ARG A 61 5.41 -1.79 -8.57
C ARG A 61 5.76 -0.94 -9.80
N PHE A 62 6.84 -0.15 -9.73
CA PHE A 62 7.30 0.65 -10.88
C PHE A 62 7.67 -0.21 -12.08
N SER A 63 8.29 -1.36 -11.85
CA SER A 63 8.88 -2.20 -12.88
C SER A 63 8.13 -3.50 -13.14
N LYS A 64 7.03 -3.79 -12.40
CA LYS A 64 6.23 -5.01 -12.59
C LYS A 64 4.87 -4.94 -11.90
N ILE A 65 3.96 -5.79 -12.39
CA ILE A 65 2.74 -6.20 -11.71
C ILE A 65 2.85 -7.69 -11.40
N GLU A 66 2.50 -8.10 -10.18
CA GLU A 66 2.60 -9.50 -9.74
C GLU A 66 1.40 -9.91 -8.88
N ASP A 67 0.92 -11.15 -9.05
CA ASP A 67 -0.11 -11.74 -8.20
C ASP A 67 0.56 -12.51 -7.05
N VAL A 68 0.28 -12.09 -5.82
CA VAL A 68 0.91 -12.67 -4.63
C VAL A 68 -0.15 -13.32 -3.75
N ASN A 69 0.14 -14.54 -3.30
CA ASN A 69 -0.67 -15.26 -2.32
C ASN A 69 0.01 -15.20 -0.95
N LEU A 70 -0.60 -14.47 -0.02
CA LEU A 70 -0.10 -14.31 1.35
C LEU A 70 -0.89 -15.19 2.31
N ARG A 71 -0.20 -15.81 3.27
CA ARG A 71 -0.85 -16.55 4.36
C ARG A 71 -1.15 -15.58 5.49
N VAL A 72 -2.42 -15.45 5.83
CA VAL A 72 -2.90 -14.55 6.86
C VAL A 72 -3.31 -15.35 8.08
N CYS A 73 -2.70 -15.03 9.21
CA CYS A 73 -3.07 -15.56 10.52
C CYS A 73 -3.06 -14.42 11.55
N ARG A 74 -3.35 -14.73 12.82
CA ARG A 74 -3.36 -13.72 13.90
C ARG A 74 -1.96 -13.10 14.12
N CYS A 75 -0.90 -13.89 13.97
CA CYS A 75 0.48 -13.43 14.17
C CYS A 75 1.02 -12.61 12.99
N ALA A 76 0.48 -12.81 11.79
CA ALA A 76 0.87 -12.09 10.59
C ALA A 76 -0.37 -11.51 9.89
N PRO A 77 -0.91 -10.38 10.36
CA PRO A 77 -2.01 -9.70 9.69
C PRO A 77 -1.61 -9.27 8.28
N LEU A 78 -2.56 -9.36 7.33
CA LEU A 78 -2.31 -9.07 5.92
C LEU A 78 -1.77 -7.64 5.70
N SER A 79 -2.36 -6.65 6.36
CA SER A 79 -1.95 -5.24 6.25
C SER A 79 -0.51 -5.01 6.73
N VAL A 80 -0.07 -5.74 7.75
CA VAL A 80 1.31 -5.69 8.28
C VAL A 80 2.29 -6.30 7.28
N GLN A 81 1.98 -7.49 6.77
CA GLN A 81 2.83 -8.18 5.78
C GLN A 81 3.04 -7.33 4.52
N LEU A 82 1.97 -6.69 4.03
CA LEU A 82 2.05 -5.79 2.89
C LEU A 82 2.98 -4.61 3.18
N VAL A 83 2.82 -3.95 4.33
CA VAL A 83 3.64 -2.80 4.71
C VAL A 83 5.11 -3.17 4.86
N GLN A 84 5.41 -4.28 5.51
CA GLN A 84 6.77 -4.82 5.63
C GLN A 84 7.40 -5.10 4.26
N GLY A 85 6.62 -5.59 3.29
CA GLY A 85 7.04 -5.78 1.91
C GLY A 85 7.07 -4.51 1.04
N GLY A 86 6.96 -3.32 1.65
CA GLY A 86 7.06 -2.04 0.96
C GLY A 86 5.87 -1.70 0.06
N VAL A 87 4.71 -2.32 0.29
CA VAL A 87 3.49 -2.09 -0.48
C VAL A 87 2.32 -1.75 0.46
N PHE A 88 1.32 -1.02 -0.02
CA PHE A 88 0.16 -0.61 0.78
C PHE A 88 -1.14 -1.06 0.13
N GLY A 89 -2.04 -1.66 0.91
CA GLY A 89 -3.30 -2.23 0.43
C GLY A 89 -4.38 -1.19 0.13
N CYS A 90 -5.27 -1.48 -0.83
CA CYS A 90 -6.40 -0.59 -1.19
C CYS A 90 -7.62 -0.70 -0.25
N ALA A 91 -7.62 -1.66 0.67
CA ALA A 91 -8.69 -1.91 1.63
C ALA A 91 -8.11 -2.42 2.97
N PRO A 92 -8.82 -2.26 4.10
CA PRO A 92 -8.23 -2.49 5.42
C PRO A 92 -8.10 -3.98 5.79
N VAL A 93 -9.06 -4.81 5.36
CA VAL A 93 -9.18 -6.22 5.79
C VAL A 93 -8.78 -7.21 4.71
N ALA A 94 -9.22 -6.97 3.48
CA ALA A 94 -9.06 -7.87 2.35
C ALA A 94 -8.75 -7.06 1.07
N PRO A 95 -7.59 -6.38 1.01
CA PRO A 95 -7.17 -5.62 -0.16
C PRO A 95 -6.99 -6.55 -1.36
N SER A 96 -7.69 -6.27 -2.46
CA SER A 96 -7.42 -6.97 -3.73
C SER A 96 -6.19 -6.40 -4.43
N LEU A 97 -5.82 -5.13 -4.17
CA LEU A 97 -4.64 -4.45 -4.71
C LEU A 97 -3.73 -4.02 -3.57
N ALA A 98 -2.43 -4.11 -3.78
CA ALA A 98 -1.45 -3.31 -3.06
C ALA A 98 -0.55 -2.55 -4.04
N VAL A 99 -0.14 -1.34 -3.67
CA VAL A 99 0.73 -0.49 -4.50
C VAL A 99 2.02 -0.25 -3.76
N ASN A 100 3.14 -0.31 -4.47
CA ASN A 100 4.45 0.01 -3.93
C ASN A 100 4.46 1.42 -3.33
N MET A 101 5.00 1.55 -2.12
CA MET A 101 5.00 2.81 -1.39
C MET A 101 5.78 3.92 -2.11
N ARG A 102 6.77 3.61 -2.94
CA ARG A 102 7.46 4.64 -3.74
C ARG A 102 6.57 5.18 -4.86
N VAL A 103 5.73 4.34 -5.45
CA VAL A 103 4.73 4.80 -6.44
C VAL A 103 3.71 5.71 -5.75
N LEU A 104 3.27 5.32 -4.54
CA LEU A 104 2.36 6.13 -3.74
C LEU A 104 3.00 7.45 -3.30
N GLU A 105 4.25 7.44 -2.86
CA GLU A 105 4.99 8.63 -2.45
C GLU A 105 5.24 9.57 -3.63
N PHE A 106 5.56 9.02 -4.81
CA PHE A 106 5.66 9.80 -6.04
C PHE A 106 4.33 10.50 -6.37
N ALA A 107 3.21 9.77 -6.33
CA ALA A 107 1.89 10.35 -6.59
C ALA A 107 1.47 11.37 -5.52
N ARG A 108 1.75 11.09 -4.25
CA ARG A 108 1.49 12.00 -3.12
C ARG A 108 2.22 13.32 -3.34
N ASN A 109 3.50 13.27 -3.71
CA ASN A 109 4.29 14.46 -3.99
C ASN A 109 3.86 15.16 -5.28
N LEU A 110 3.52 14.42 -6.34
CA LEU A 110 2.99 15.01 -7.58
C LEU A 110 1.73 15.84 -7.30
N PHE A 111 0.82 15.34 -6.48
CA PHE A 111 -0.43 16.04 -6.16
C PHE A 111 -0.29 17.22 -5.19
N LEU A 112 0.91 17.44 -4.62
CA LEU A 112 1.22 18.71 -3.95
C LEU A 112 1.53 19.82 -4.96
N HIS A 113 1.93 19.45 -6.17
CA HIS A 113 2.38 20.39 -7.21
C HIS A 113 1.39 20.52 -8.38
N VAL A 114 0.37 19.65 -8.43
CA VAL A 114 -0.67 19.63 -9.45
C VAL A 114 -2.00 19.24 -8.80
N ALA A 115 -3.12 19.78 -9.30
CA ALA A 115 -4.44 19.36 -8.84
C ALA A 115 -4.58 17.81 -8.92
N PRO A 116 -5.08 17.14 -7.87
CA PRO A 116 -5.09 15.68 -7.78
C PRO A 116 -5.97 15.08 -8.87
N ASN A 117 -5.36 14.60 -9.94
CA ASN A 117 -6.04 13.90 -11.03
C ASN A 117 -5.72 12.41 -10.97
N ASN A 118 -6.37 11.71 -10.03
CA ASN A 118 -6.26 10.26 -9.89
C ASN A 118 -6.55 9.53 -11.20
N THR A 119 -7.48 10.04 -12.02
CA THR A 119 -7.83 9.45 -13.33
C THR A 119 -6.66 9.50 -14.29
N ALA A 120 -6.08 10.69 -14.51
CA ALA A 120 -4.95 10.86 -15.42
C ALA A 120 -3.72 10.09 -14.91
N PHE A 121 -3.45 10.15 -13.60
CA PHE A 121 -2.33 9.41 -13.02
C PHE A 121 -2.49 7.91 -13.17
N SER A 122 -3.65 7.35 -12.81
CA SER A 122 -3.87 5.90 -12.91
C SER A 122 -3.83 5.43 -14.37
N ALA A 123 -4.40 6.19 -15.30
CA ALA A 123 -4.34 5.87 -16.72
C ALA A 123 -2.91 5.92 -17.27
N THR A 124 -2.13 6.92 -16.85
CA THR A 124 -0.70 7.02 -17.21
C THR A 124 0.10 5.85 -16.64
N LEU A 125 -0.13 5.50 -15.37
CA LEU A 125 0.52 4.37 -14.72
C LEU A 125 0.18 3.05 -15.43
N GLU A 126 -1.09 2.82 -15.77
CA GLU A 126 -1.50 1.66 -16.58
C GLU A 126 -0.81 1.65 -17.94
N GLY A 127 -0.81 2.77 -18.66
CA GLY A 127 -0.20 2.86 -19.99
C GLY A 127 1.31 2.57 -19.97
N VAL A 128 2.03 3.12 -18.99
CA VAL A 128 3.47 2.87 -18.81
C VAL A 128 3.72 1.41 -18.45
N LEU A 129 2.94 0.82 -17.54
CA LEU A 129 3.07 -0.60 -17.16
C LEU A 129 2.77 -1.53 -18.35
N ALA A 130 1.73 -1.23 -19.13
CA ALA A 130 1.37 -1.97 -20.34
C ALA A 130 2.47 -1.90 -21.40
N ALA A 131 3.10 -0.72 -21.59
CA ALA A 131 4.23 -0.56 -22.50
C ALA A 131 5.47 -1.37 -22.07
N MET A 132 5.61 -1.63 -20.76
CA MET A 132 6.63 -2.52 -20.20
C MET A 132 6.24 -4.01 -20.24
N GLY A 133 5.10 -4.36 -20.82
CA GLY A 133 4.60 -5.74 -20.94
C GLY A 133 3.79 -6.23 -19.75
N PHE A 134 3.45 -5.38 -18.79
CA PHE A 134 2.63 -5.75 -17.62
C PHE A 134 1.17 -5.38 -17.82
N GLN A 135 0.27 -6.36 -17.75
CA GLN A 135 -1.18 -6.17 -17.87
C GLN A 135 -1.89 -6.67 -16.61
N LEU A 136 -2.96 -5.98 -16.21
CA LEU A 136 -3.83 -6.46 -15.14
C LEU A 136 -4.68 -7.62 -15.69
N GLN A 137 -4.70 -8.78 -15.02
CA GLN A 137 -5.32 -10.03 -15.50
C GLN A 137 -6.79 -9.90 -15.97
N HIS A 138 -7.54 -8.92 -15.48
CA HIS A 138 -8.91 -8.66 -15.96
C HIS A 138 -9.01 -8.02 -17.36
N GLN A 139 -7.89 -7.70 -18.02
CA GLN A 139 -7.81 -7.11 -19.36
C GLN A 139 -7.36 -8.08 -20.45
N ALA A 140 -7.01 -9.33 -20.11
CA ALA A 140 -6.54 -10.32 -21.08
C ALA A 140 -7.63 -10.80 -22.06
N SER A 141 -8.91 -10.48 -21.79
CA SER A 141 -10.03 -10.73 -22.69
C SER A 141 -10.45 -9.44 -23.38
N PHE A 142 -10.00 -9.27 -24.61
CA PHE A 142 -10.51 -8.41 -25.68
C PHE A 142 -11.83 -7.66 -25.37
N SER A 143 -11.77 -6.37 -25.00
CA SER A 143 -12.80 -5.37 -25.32
C SER A 143 -12.42 -3.99 -24.79
N TYR A 144 -12.45 -3.00 -25.67
CA TYR A 144 -12.40 -1.57 -25.38
C TYR A 144 -13.68 -1.18 -24.62
N CYS A 145 -13.73 -1.38 -23.30
CA CYS A 145 -14.88 -1.00 -22.49
C CYS A 145 -14.43 -0.14 -21.30
N ALA A 146 -14.83 1.14 -21.33
CA ALA A 146 -14.60 2.20 -20.33
C ALA A 146 -15.06 1.88 -18.89
N SER A 147 -15.53 0.66 -18.63
CA SER A 147 -15.89 0.10 -17.34
C SER A 147 -14.64 -0.30 -16.50
N GLN A 148 -13.53 -0.69 -17.15
CA GLN A 148 -12.42 -1.40 -16.47
C GLN A 148 -11.27 -0.50 -15.97
N THR A 149 -11.04 0.63 -16.64
CA THR A 149 -10.17 1.74 -16.19
C THR A 149 -10.63 2.35 -14.86
N ASN A 150 -11.88 2.11 -14.46
CA ASN A 150 -12.38 2.50 -13.13
C ASN A 150 -11.79 1.66 -12.00
N SER A 151 -11.36 0.43 -12.28
CA SER A 151 -10.93 -0.50 -11.22
C SER A 151 -9.61 -0.07 -10.60
N LEU A 152 -8.56 0.18 -11.40
CA LEU A 152 -7.28 0.66 -10.87
C LEU A 152 -7.43 2.08 -10.36
N ARG A 153 -8.07 3.00 -11.10
CA ARG A 153 -8.28 4.37 -10.64
C ARG A 153 -8.84 4.42 -9.21
N ARG A 154 -9.90 3.65 -8.96
CA ARG A 154 -10.54 3.59 -7.64
C ARG A 154 -9.65 2.92 -6.60
N ARG A 155 -9.02 1.79 -6.93
CA ARG A 155 -8.16 1.03 -6.00
C ARG A 155 -6.92 1.86 -5.64
N PHE A 156 -6.27 2.45 -6.64
CA PHE A 156 -5.15 3.38 -6.49
C PHE A 156 -5.53 4.61 -5.67
N GLY A 157 -6.63 5.29 -6.01
CA GLY A 157 -7.09 6.47 -5.26
C GLY A 157 -7.36 6.16 -3.79
N ASN A 158 -7.96 5.01 -3.49
CA ASN A 158 -8.14 4.53 -2.12
C ASN A 158 -6.79 4.27 -1.44
N THR A 159 -5.88 3.55 -2.10
CA THR A 159 -4.55 3.26 -1.55
C THR A 159 -3.80 4.55 -1.24
N LEU A 160 -3.78 5.51 -2.17
CA LEU A 160 -3.08 6.78 -2.02
C LEU A 160 -3.65 7.61 -0.87
N MET A 161 -4.98 7.69 -0.76
CA MET A 161 -5.63 8.41 0.33
C MET A 161 -5.25 7.84 1.69
N TRP A 162 -5.32 6.52 1.87
CA TRP A 162 -4.99 5.87 3.14
C TRP A 162 -3.51 5.86 3.46
N TYR A 163 -2.65 5.71 2.45
CA TYR A 163 -1.21 5.88 2.60
C TYR A 163 -0.85 7.30 3.04
N THR A 164 -1.45 8.31 2.42
CA THR A 164 -1.25 9.73 2.79
C THR A 164 -1.69 9.98 4.23
N HIS A 165 -2.84 9.44 4.63
CA HIS A 165 -3.32 9.52 6.01
C HIS A 165 -2.35 8.84 6.99
N ALA A 166 -1.86 7.63 6.68
CA ALA A 166 -0.88 6.92 7.50
C ALA A 166 0.43 7.71 7.66
N TYR A 167 0.93 8.26 6.56
CA TYR A 167 2.15 9.04 6.51
C TYR A 167 2.03 10.32 7.35
N ASN A 168 0.93 11.05 7.21
CA ASN A 168 0.68 12.27 8.01
C ASN A 168 0.57 11.95 9.50
N ARG A 169 -0.14 10.87 9.88
CA ARG A 169 -0.21 10.42 11.27
C ARG A 169 1.17 10.10 11.86
N LEU A 170 2.04 9.47 11.05
CA LEU A 170 3.41 9.19 11.47
C LEU A 170 4.23 10.46 11.62
N LYS A 171 4.12 11.38 10.65
CA LYS A 171 4.78 12.69 10.69
C LYS A 171 4.38 13.48 11.93
N ASP A 172 3.08 13.57 12.23
CA ASP A 172 2.57 14.25 13.42
C ASP A 172 3.11 13.63 14.71
N LYS A 173 3.21 12.31 14.77
CA LYS A 173 3.80 11.61 15.92
C LYS A 173 5.27 12.00 16.12
N TYR A 174 6.07 12.04 15.05
CA TYR A 174 7.47 12.47 15.14
C TYR A 174 7.61 13.93 15.54
N THR A 175 6.81 14.83 14.96
CA THR A 175 6.83 16.26 15.32
C THR A 175 6.58 16.44 16.82
N ARG A 176 5.54 15.78 17.37
CA ARG A 176 5.24 15.84 18.81
C ARG A 176 6.40 15.34 19.69
N LEU A 177 7.06 14.25 19.30
CA LEU A 177 8.20 13.72 20.04
C LEU A 177 9.39 14.70 20.03
N ILE A 178 9.62 15.37 18.90
CA ILE A 178 10.65 16.40 18.78
C ILE A 178 10.30 17.62 19.64
N ASP A 179 9.05 18.06 19.63
CA ASP A 179 8.61 19.22 20.41
C ASP A 179 8.72 18.95 21.92
N VAL A 180 8.31 17.77 22.39
CA VAL A 180 8.53 17.35 23.79
C VAL A 180 10.03 17.33 24.14
N ALA A 181 10.87 16.78 23.26
CA ALA A 181 12.31 16.74 23.49
C ALA A 181 12.94 18.14 23.58
N ARG A 182 12.42 19.11 22.81
CA ARG A 182 12.84 20.52 22.84
C ARG A 182 12.42 21.23 24.12
N GLU A 183 11.26 20.90 24.68
CA GLU A 183 10.77 21.47 25.94
C GLU A 183 11.49 20.89 27.18
N THR A 184 12.10 19.72 27.06
CA THR A 184 12.85 19.04 28.14
C THR A 184 14.35 19.36 28.20
N LEU A 185 14.87 20.16 27.26
CA LEU A 185 16.26 20.63 27.20
C LEU A 185 16.36 22.09 27.66
#